data_AF-A0A832UHP0-F1
#
_entry.id   AF-A0A832UHP0-F1
#
_cell.length_a   1.000
_cell.length_b   1.000
_cell.length_c   1.000
_cell.angle_alpha   90.00
_cell.angle_beta   90.00
_cell.angle_gamma   90.00
#
_symmetry.space_group_name_H-M   'P 1'
#
loop_
_entity.id
_entity.type
_entity.pdbx_description
1 polymer ?
#
loop_
_entity_poly.entity_id
_entity_poly.type
_entity_poly.pdbx_seq_one_letter_code
_entity_poly.pdbx_strand_id
1 'polypeptide(L)' 'MKLGVLFSGGKDSTFALHMASEREEIACLIAMLSKNEESYMFHTPNIDITALQAEAMELPILQ' A
#
# COMPACT_ATOMS: atom_id res chain seq x y z
N MET A 1 -9.97 -0.87 -15.76
CA MET A 1 -9.01 -1.97 -15.54
C MET A 1 -8.91 -2.23 -14.04
N LYS A 2 -8.44 -3.39 -13.61
CA LYS A 2 -8.17 -3.66 -12.19
C LYS A 2 -6.72 -3.33 -11.87
N LEU A 3 -6.49 -2.54 -10.82
CA LEU A 3 -5.15 -2.09 -10.41
C LEU A 3 -4.76 -2.69 -9.05
N GLY A 4 -3.48 -3.04 -8.94
CA GLY A 4 -2.82 -3.25 -7.65
C GLY A 4 -1.98 -2.01 -7.32
N VAL A 5 -2.10 -1.49 -6.10
CA VAL A 5 -1.40 -0.26 -5.69
C VAL A 5 -0.24 -0.59 -4.76
N LEU A 6 0.97 -0.16 -5.12
CA LEU A 6 2.11 -0.21 -4.20
C LEU A 6 1.84 0.71 -3.01
N PHE A 7 1.78 0.12 -1.82
CA PHE A 7 1.27 0.76 -0.62
C PHE A 7 2.26 0.61 0.53
N SER A 8 2.74 1.74 1.05
CA SER A 8 3.66 1.77 2.19
C SER A 8 3.02 2.28 3.47
N GLY A 9 1.74 2.66 3.42
CA GLY A 9 0.99 3.25 4.54
C GLY A 9 1.25 4.73 4.77
N GLY A 10 2.28 5.28 4.13
CA GLY A 10 2.58 6.71 4.15
C GLY A 10 1.64 7.54 3.29
N LYS A 11 1.58 8.84 3.58
CA LYS A 11 0.68 9.82 2.92
C LYS A 11 0.71 9.75 1.39
N ASP A 12 1.90 9.56 0.80
CA ASP A 12 2.07 9.63 -0.65
C ASP A 12 1.48 8.38 -1.32
N SER A 13 1.65 7.20 -0.72
CA SER A 13 1.03 5.96 -1.20
C SER A 13 -0.49 5.96 -1.00
N THR A 14 -0.98 6.53 0.10
CA THR A 14 -2.42 6.71 0.35
C THR A 14 -3.04 7.70 -0.64
N PHE A 15 -2.34 8.78 -0.97
CA PHE A 15 -2.82 9.73 -1.97
C PHE A 15 -2.78 9.12 -3.38
N ALA A 16 -1.76 8.34 -3.72
CA ALA A 16 -1.71 7.60 -4.99
C ALA A 16 -2.87 6.60 -5.11
N LEU A 17 -3.17 5.86 -4.04
CA LEU A 17 -4.35 4.99 -3.96
C LEU A 17 -5.64 5.78 -4.22
N HIS A 18 -5.83 6.92 -3.55
CA HIS A 18 -7.00 7.76 -3.73
C HIS A 18 -7.16 8.20 -5.20
N MET A 19 -6.12 8.78 -5.78
CA MET A 19 -6.11 9.21 -7.19
C MET A 19 -6.37 8.06 -8.17
N ALA A 20 -5.87 6.86 -7.88
CA ALA A 20 -6.12 5.68 -8.70
C ALA A 20 -7.58 5.21 -8.58
N SER A 21 -8.14 5.22 -7.37
CA SER A 21 -9.52 4.79 -7.09
C SER A 21 -10.57 5.67 -7.74
N GLU A 22 -10.24 6.94 -8.02
CA GLU A 22 -11.13 7.85 -8.76
C GLU A 22 -11.26 7.48 -10.24
N ARG A 23 -10.34 6.67 -10.78
CA ARG A 23 -10.26 6.37 -12.22
C ARG A 23 -10.47 4.91 -12.56
N GLU A 24 -10.06 4.01 -11.67
CA GLU A 24 -9.99 2.58 -11.94
C GLU A 24 -10.37 1.77 -10.68
N GLU A 25 -10.74 0.50 -10.86
CA GLU A 25 -11.06 -0.41 -9.75
C GLU A 25 -9.76 -0.84 -9.05
N ILE A 26 -9.69 -0.65 -7.72
CA ILE A 26 -8.58 -1.13 -6.91
C ILE A 26 -8.86 -2.56 -6.47
N ALA A 27 -8.06 -3.50 -6.98
CA ALA A 27 -8.19 -4.92 -6.64
C ALA A 27 -7.45 -5.30 -5.35
N CYS A 28 -6.31 -4.65 -5.08
CA CYS A 28 -5.54 -4.87 -3.86
C CYS A 28 -4.50 -3.77 -3.60
N LEU A 29 -4.04 -3.73 -2.35
CA LEU A 29 -2.84 -3.05 -1.93
C LEU A 29 -1.66 -4.03 -1.94
N ILE A 30 -0.46 -3.55 -2.22
CA ILE A 30 0.77 -4.35 -2.27
C ILE A 30 1.82 -3.65 -1.42
N ALA A 31 2.11 -4.20 -0.25
CA ALA A 31 3.16 -3.72 0.64
C ALA A 31 4.39 -4.60 0.51
N MET A 32 5.58 -3.98 0.46
CA MET A 32 6.85 -4.69 0.31
C MET A 32 7.56 -4.80 1.64
N LEU A 33 7.65 -6.02 2.18
CA LEU A 33 8.42 -6.29 3.39
C LEU A 33 9.91 -6.50 3.07
N SER A 34 10.68 -5.42 3.11
CA SER A 34 12.13 -5.49 2.92
C SER A 34 12.82 -6.15 4.11
N LYS A 35 13.69 -7.14 3.85
CA LYS A 35 14.61 -7.68 4.86
C LYS A 35 15.75 -6.73 5.24
N ASN A 36 16.04 -5.74 4.39
CA ASN A 36 16.99 -4.69 4.69
C ASN A 36 16.25 -3.52 5.34
N GLU A 37 16.49 -3.30 6.63
CA GLU A 37 15.88 -2.21 7.41
C GLU A 37 16.29 -0.82 6.90
N GLU A 38 17.49 -0.69 6.33
CA GLU A 38 18.05 0.54 5.75
C GLU A 38 17.86 0.58 4.23
N SER A 39 16.77 -0.01 3.73
CA SER A 39 16.45 0.02 2.31
C SER A 39 16.23 1.45 1.81
N TYR A 40 16.97 1.84 0.77
CA TYR A 40 16.74 3.09 0.05
C TYR A 40 15.49 3.08 -0.84
N MET A 41 14.96 1.89 -1.17
CA MET A 41 13.88 1.71 -2.15
C MET A 41 12.51 1.57 -1.49
N PHE A 42 12.38 0.62 -0.57
CA PHE A 42 11.14 0.31 0.13
C PHE A 42 11.11 0.94 1.52
N HIS A 43 9.94 1.44 1.90
CA HIS A 43 9.66 1.93 3.25
C HIS A 43 9.61 0.76 4.24
N THR A 44 10.38 0.86 5.32
CA THR A 44 10.48 -0.17 6.36
C THR A 44 9.74 0.20 7.66
N PRO A 45 9.73 1.47 8.14
CA PRO A 45 9.06 1.78 9.40
C PRO A 45 7.57 1.49 9.33
N ASN A 46 7.02 0.82 10.35
CA ASN A 46 5.59 0.59 10.51
C ASN A 46 4.91 -0.13 9.33
N ILE A 47 5.66 -0.82 8.46
CA ILE A 47 5.08 -1.46 7.27
C ILE A 47 4.02 -2.50 7.62
N ASP A 48 4.14 -3.17 8.77
CA ASP A 48 3.16 -4.15 9.26
C ASP A 48 1.80 -3.51 9.59
N ILE A 49 1.77 -2.22 9.93
CA ILE A 49 0.54 -1.46 10.25
C ILE A 49 -0.31 -1.24 8.99
N THR A 50 0.26 -1.38 7.79
CA THR A 50 -0.51 -1.28 6.54
C THR A 50 -1.66 -2.27 6.45
N ALA A 51 -1.60 -3.40 7.17
CA ALA A 51 -2.72 -4.35 7.26
C ALA A 51 -3.96 -3.72 7.93
N LEU A 52 -3.78 -2.91 8.97
CA LEU A 52 -4.88 -2.20 9.64
C LEU A 52 -5.48 -1.10 8.74
N GLN A 53 -4.64 -0.45 7.93
CA GLN A 53 -5.12 0.52 6.95
C GLN A 53 -5.94 -0.17 5.84
N ALA A 54 -5.48 -1.33 5.36
CA ALA A 54 -6.20 -2.12 4.38
C ALA A 54 -7.55 -2.62 4.92
N GLU A 55 -7.58 -3.08 6.18
CA GLU A 55 -8.81 -3.45 6.89
C GLU A 55 -9.79 -2.27 6.97
N ALA A 56 -9.33 -1.09 7.40
CA ALA A 56 -10.16 0.10 7.49
C ALA A 56 -10.70 0.59 6.13
N MET A 57 -9.99 0.28 5.04
CA MET A 57 -10.41 0.60 3.67
C MET A 57 -11.24 -0.51 3.01
N GLU A 58 -11.42 -1.65 3.69
CA GLU A 58 -12.07 -2.85 3.14
C GLU A 58 -11.40 -3.34 1.83
N LEU A 59 -10.08 -3.18 1.72
CA LEU A 59 -9.30 -3.60 0.56
C LEU A 59 -8.40 -4.80 0.89
N PRO A 60 -8.27 -5.80 0.00
CA PRO A 60 -7.26 -6.85 0.15
C PRO A 60 -5.85 -6.26 0.14
N ILE A 61 -4.94 -6.83 0.94
CA ILE A 61 -3.52 -6.49 0.94
C ILE A 61 -2.64 -7.72 0.73
N LEU A 62 -1.60 -7.56 -0.08
CA LEU A 62 -0.52 -8.52 -0.28
C LEU A 62 0.74 -7.98 0.41
N GLN A 63 1.40 -8.80 1.24
CA GLN A 63 2.61 -8.46 1.99
C GLN A 63 3.71 -9.51 1.77
#